data_AF-A0A7W6RNU3-F1
#
_entry.id   AF-A0A7W6RNU3-F1
#
_cell.length_a   1.000
_cell.length_b   1.000
_cell.length_c   1.000
_cell.angle_alpha   90.00
_cell.angle_beta   90.00
_cell.angle_gamma   90.00
#
_symmetry.space_group_name_H-M   'P 1'
#
loop_
_entity.id
_entity.type
_entity.pdbx_description
1 polymer ?
#
loop_
_entity_poly.entity_id
_entity_poly.type
_entity_poly.pdbx_seq_one_letter_code
_entity_poly.pdbx_strand_id
1 'polypeptide(L)'
;MRLTVIAAAALSAAAFASGANAASQNFPGAGVSTLTGKCAKLVVGNVDATKGCKGELASVGLPNGQVTFIFTSGGKMLGFQGDGTAIKPASNGNARIPLKMVTTGVGEKMTGQVKVAGTCTFGNPYGGKPIVIECSAKSKDTAFTGSFRTSGKAPKQK
;
A
#
# COMPACT_ATOMS: atom_id res chain seq x y z
N MET A 1 -66.40 30.99 15.47
CA MET A 1 -65.91 29.80 14.75
C MET A 1 -65.69 30.17 13.29
N ARG A 2 -64.43 30.41 12.90
CA ARG A 2 -63.89 30.38 11.53
C ARG A 2 -62.42 30.79 11.61
N LEU A 3 -61.55 29.81 11.85
CA LEU A 3 -60.11 29.93 11.66
C LEU A 3 -59.83 29.77 10.16
N THR A 4 -59.08 30.69 9.57
CA THR A 4 -58.35 30.43 8.32
C THR A 4 -56.91 30.83 8.52
N VAL A 5 -56.06 29.85 8.26
CA VAL A 5 -54.70 29.67 8.76
C VAL A 5 -53.70 30.16 7.71
N ILE A 6 -52.85 31.09 8.15
CA ILE A 6 -51.39 31.18 8.00
C ILE A 6 -50.76 30.82 6.64
N ALA A 7 -50.16 31.84 6.02
CA ALA A 7 -49.14 31.75 5.00
C ALA A 7 -47.89 30.99 5.50
N ALA A 8 -47.35 30.07 4.71
CA ALA A 8 -46.03 29.49 4.96
C ALA A 8 -45.19 29.51 3.68
N ALA A 9 -44.10 30.26 3.78
CA ALA A 9 -43.12 30.56 2.74
C ALA A 9 -42.36 29.33 2.25
N ALA A 10 -42.01 29.35 0.96
CA ALA A 10 -41.06 28.45 0.35
C ALA A 10 -39.64 28.67 0.92
N LEU A 11 -39.04 27.60 1.47
CA LEU A 11 -37.58 27.49 1.61
C LEU A 11 -37.12 26.16 1.02
N SER A 12 -36.61 26.25 -0.20
CA SER A 12 -35.87 25.19 -0.88
C SER A 12 -34.49 25.02 -0.23
N ALA A 13 -34.32 24.00 0.61
CA ALA A 13 -33.02 23.56 1.09
C ALA A 13 -32.52 22.39 0.23
N ALA A 14 -31.87 22.69 -0.88
CA ALA A 14 -31.09 21.70 -1.63
C ALA A 14 -29.78 21.45 -0.87
N ALA A 15 -29.79 20.45 0.01
CA ALA A 15 -28.57 19.94 0.62
C ALA A 15 -27.78 19.14 -0.43
N PHE A 16 -26.80 19.79 -1.07
CA PHE A 16 -25.77 19.08 -1.82
C PHE A 16 -24.88 18.34 -0.82
N ALA A 17 -25.25 17.09 -0.50
CA ALA A 17 -24.34 16.16 0.13
C ALA A 17 -23.21 15.89 -0.86
N SER A 18 -22.06 16.53 -0.65
CA SER A 18 -20.81 16.19 -1.30
C SER A 18 -20.45 14.77 -0.88
N GLY A 19 -20.95 13.78 -1.61
CA GLY A 19 -20.45 12.41 -1.52
C GLY A 19 -18.98 12.44 -1.91
N ALA A 20 -18.11 12.46 -0.91
CA ALA A 20 -16.70 12.17 -1.08
C ALA A 20 -16.63 10.90 -1.92
N ASN A 21 -15.98 10.99 -3.09
CA ASN A 21 -15.71 9.83 -3.92
C ASN A 21 -15.00 8.79 -3.05
N ALA A 22 -15.74 7.79 -2.58
CA ALA A 22 -15.18 6.59 -2.00
C ALA A 22 -14.52 5.83 -3.14
N ALA A 23 -13.35 6.30 -3.56
CA ALA A 23 -12.44 5.49 -4.35
C ALA A 23 -12.31 4.18 -3.59
N SER A 24 -12.72 3.08 -4.24
CA SER A 24 -12.66 1.73 -3.70
C SER A 24 -11.37 1.57 -2.91
N GLN A 25 -11.50 1.41 -1.58
CA GLN A 25 -10.40 1.41 -0.62
C GLN A 25 -9.62 0.08 -0.69
N ASN A 26 -9.45 -0.47 -1.89
CA ASN A 26 -8.68 -1.68 -2.11
C ASN A 26 -7.19 -1.35 -2.05
N PHE A 27 -6.53 -1.97 -1.08
CA PHE A 27 -5.08 -1.96 -0.97
C PHE A 27 -4.56 -3.40 -1.07
N PRO A 28 -3.56 -3.65 -1.91
CA PRO A 28 -2.94 -2.74 -2.87
C PRO A 28 -3.84 -2.53 -4.10
N GLY A 29 -3.96 -1.28 -4.55
CA GLY A 29 -4.78 -0.91 -5.70
C GLY A 29 -3.98 -0.77 -7.00
N ALA A 30 -4.68 -0.62 -8.12
CA ALA A 30 -4.07 -0.28 -9.40
C ALA A 30 -3.44 1.12 -9.38
N GLY A 31 -2.38 1.32 -10.16
CA GLY A 31 -1.64 2.59 -10.25
C GLY A 31 -0.50 2.69 -9.24
N VAL A 32 0.04 3.90 -9.08
CA VAL A 32 1.15 4.18 -8.18
C VAL A 32 0.63 4.90 -6.94
N SER A 33 0.95 4.35 -5.77
CA SER A 33 0.66 4.99 -4.49
C SER A 33 1.89 5.00 -3.61
N THR A 34 2.01 6.04 -2.77
CA THR A 34 3.11 6.19 -1.82
C THR A 34 2.57 6.21 -0.40
N LEU A 35 3.12 5.36 0.46
CA LEU A 35 2.87 5.33 1.89
C LEU A 35 4.01 6.02 2.62
N THR A 36 3.69 6.93 3.53
CA THR A 36 4.68 7.58 4.41
C THR A 36 4.80 6.81 5.71
N GLY A 37 5.99 6.81 6.33
CA GLY A 37 6.23 6.08 7.55
C GLY A 37 7.71 5.87 7.86
N LYS A 38 8.02 4.73 8.49
CA LYS A 38 9.37 4.35 8.87
C LYS A 38 9.68 2.96 8.31
N CYS A 39 10.77 2.88 7.55
CA CYS A 39 11.36 1.61 7.20
C CYS A 39 12.00 0.99 8.44
N ALA A 40 11.43 -0.11 8.91
CA ALA A 40 11.84 -0.79 10.14
C ALA A 40 12.89 -1.87 9.89
N LYS A 41 12.89 -2.48 8.69
CA LYS A 41 13.86 -3.49 8.28
C LYS A 41 13.98 -3.52 6.76
N LEU A 42 15.20 -3.62 6.25
CA LEU A 42 15.48 -3.89 4.84
C LEU A 42 16.78 -4.69 4.74
N VAL A 43 16.66 -6.01 4.53
CA VAL A 43 17.80 -6.94 4.51
C VAL A 43 17.78 -7.76 3.22
N VAL A 44 18.94 -7.89 2.59
CA VAL A 44 19.17 -8.71 1.39
C VAL A 44 20.38 -9.60 1.64
N GLY A 45 20.15 -10.91 1.78
CA GLY A 45 21.18 -11.85 2.24
C GLY A 45 21.75 -11.40 3.58
N ASN A 46 23.05 -11.12 3.61
CA ASN A 46 23.77 -10.65 4.80
C ASN A 46 23.93 -9.11 4.85
N VAL A 47 23.33 -8.38 3.91
CA VAL A 47 23.45 -6.92 3.83
C VAL A 47 22.21 -6.28 4.46
N ASP A 48 22.42 -5.52 5.54
CA ASP A 48 21.39 -4.69 6.16
C ASP A 48 21.42 -3.26 5.58
N ALA A 49 20.39 -2.94 4.80
CA ALA A 49 20.21 -1.64 4.16
C ALA A 49 19.22 -0.73 4.93
N THR A 50 18.81 -1.09 6.15
CA THR A 50 17.79 -0.39 6.93
C THR A 50 18.19 1.05 7.25
N LYS A 51 19.47 1.30 7.58
CA LYS A 51 19.97 2.63 7.97
C LYS A 51 19.76 3.69 6.88
N GLY A 52 19.89 3.31 5.60
CA GLY A 52 19.70 4.22 4.46
C GLY A 52 18.28 4.20 3.88
N CYS A 53 17.38 3.41 4.46
CA CYS A 53 16.05 3.17 3.92
C CYS A 53 15.14 4.38 4.14
N LYS A 54 14.48 4.82 3.06
CA LYS A 54 13.62 6.01 3.07
C LYS A 54 12.38 5.82 3.94
N GLY A 55 11.84 6.92 4.45
CA GLY A 55 10.55 6.99 5.16
C GLY A 55 9.32 6.89 4.26
N GLU A 56 9.47 6.31 3.07
CA GLU A 56 8.43 6.14 2.07
C GLU A 56 8.49 4.73 1.48
N LEU A 57 7.32 4.13 1.27
CA LEU A 57 7.15 2.87 0.58
C LEU A 57 6.25 3.12 -0.64
N ALA A 58 6.71 2.76 -1.84
CA ALA A 58 5.84 2.80 -3.01
C ALA A 58 5.08 1.48 -3.15
N SER A 59 3.83 1.55 -3.55
CA SER A 59 2.98 0.42 -3.93
C SER A 59 2.51 0.65 -5.36
N VAL A 60 2.92 -0.23 -6.26
CA VAL A 60 2.63 -0.15 -7.69
C VAL A 60 1.76 -1.34 -8.09
N GLY A 61 0.52 -1.09 -8.47
CA GLY A 61 -0.39 -2.08 -9.05
C GLY A 61 -0.43 -1.96 -10.57
N LEU A 62 -0.07 -3.03 -11.27
CA LEU A 62 -0.10 -3.12 -12.72
C LEU A 62 -1.47 -3.59 -13.22
N PRO A 63 -1.87 -3.25 -14.47
CA PRO A 63 -3.15 -3.69 -15.04
C PRO A 63 -3.34 -5.21 -15.09
N ASN A 64 -2.24 -5.97 -15.12
CA ASN A 64 -2.29 -7.44 -15.09
C ASN A 64 -2.45 -8.03 -13.67
N GLY A 65 -2.76 -7.20 -12.68
CA GLY A 65 -3.02 -7.62 -11.29
C GLY A 65 -1.76 -7.83 -10.45
N GLN A 66 -0.56 -7.66 -11.02
CA GLN A 66 0.67 -7.71 -10.23
C GLN A 66 0.81 -6.46 -9.36
N VAL A 67 1.31 -6.66 -8.14
CA VAL A 67 1.58 -5.59 -7.20
C VAL A 67 3.03 -5.64 -6.78
N THR A 68 3.70 -4.49 -6.71
CA THR A 68 5.07 -4.38 -6.19
C THR A 68 5.13 -3.39 -5.04
N PHE A 69 5.64 -3.83 -3.88
CA PHE A 69 6.03 -2.95 -2.79
C PHE A 69 7.52 -2.61 -2.89
N ILE A 70 7.85 -1.33 -3.06
CA ILE A 70 9.21 -0.89 -3.38
C ILE A 70 9.79 -0.10 -2.21
N PHE A 71 10.82 -0.67 -1.60
CA PHE A 71 11.67 -0.03 -0.61
C PHE A 71 12.83 0.67 -1.33
N THR A 72 13.22 1.85 -0.86
CA THR A 72 14.36 2.58 -1.41
C THR A 72 15.40 2.82 -0.32
N SER A 73 16.67 2.50 -0.58
CA SER A 73 17.78 2.76 0.32
C SER A 73 19.02 3.20 -0.46
N GLY A 74 19.58 4.37 -0.13
CA GLY A 74 20.80 4.87 -0.78
C GLY A 74 20.74 4.94 -2.32
N GLY A 75 19.58 5.33 -2.89
CA GLY A 75 19.38 5.40 -4.34
C GLY A 75 19.17 4.04 -5.05
N LYS A 76 19.15 2.95 -4.28
CA LYS A 76 18.80 1.60 -4.75
C LYS A 76 17.37 1.26 -4.36
N MET A 77 16.71 0.48 -5.19
CA MET A 77 15.34 0.04 -4.98
C MET A 77 15.27 -1.48 -4.85
N LEU A 78 14.43 -1.95 -3.93
CA LEU A 78 14.08 -3.35 -3.75
C LEU A 78 12.56 -3.50 -3.76
N GLY A 79 12.05 -4.13 -4.81
CA GLY A 79 10.64 -4.41 -5.01
C GLY A 79 10.29 -5.84 -4.61
N PHE A 80 9.26 -6.00 -3.80
CA PHE A 80 8.62 -7.29 -3.53
C PHE A 80 7.39 -7.39 -4.41
N GLN A 81 7.47 -8.20 -5.47
CA GLN A 81 6.40 -8.34 -6.45
C GLN A 81 5.58 -9.61 -6.20
N GLY A 82 4.28 -9.42 -6.07
CA GLY A 82 3.30 -10.46 -5.82
C GLY A 82 2.10 -10.39 -6.75
N ASP A 83 1.22 -11.36 -6.57
CA ASP A 83 -0.02 -11.52 -7.34
C ASP A 83 -1.21 -10.95 -6.57
N GLY A 84 -1.66 -9.75 -6.96
CA GLY A 84 -2.77 -9.06 -6.30
C GLY A 84 -4.10 -9.77 -6.43
N THR A 85 -4.26 -10.68 -7.40
CA THR A 85 -5.47 -11.50 -7.55
C THR A 85 -5.51 -12.67 -6.58
N ALA A 86 -4.35 -13.01 -5.98
CA ALA A 86 -4.19 -14.13 -5.05
C ALA A 86 -4.10 -13.68 -3.58
N ILE A 87 -4.53 -12.45 -3.27
CA ILE A 87 -4.59 -11.93 -1.90
C ILE A 87 -5.57 -12.76 -1.08
N LYS A 88 -5.15 -13.15 0.13
CA LYS A 88 -5.96 -13.90 1.09
C LYS A 88 -5.98 -13.20 2.45
N PRO A 89 -7.06 -13.37 3.24
CA PRO A 89 -7.06 -12.94 4.63
C PRO A 89 -5.90 -13.56 5.43
N ALA A 90 -5.41 -12.81 6.41
CA ALA A 90 -4.45 -13.24 7.42
C ALA A 90 -4.99 -12.87 8.82
N SER A 91 -4.27 -13.27 9.87
CA SER A 91 -4.67 -12.99 11.25
C SER A 91 -4.77 -11.49 11.54
N ASN A 92 -5.59 -11.12 12.53
CA ASN A 92 -5.75 -9.75 13.04
C ASN A 92 -6.25 -8.73 12.00
N GLY A 93 -7.08 -9.17 11.05
CA GLY A 93 -7.63 -8.29 10.01
C GLY A 93 -6.61 -7.87 8.95
N ASN A 94 -5.44 -8.50 8.93
CA ASN A 94 -4.46 -8.31 7.86
C ASN A 94 -4.84 -9.14 6.63
N ALA A 95 -4.18 -8.83 5.52
CA ALA A 95 -4.19 -9.60 4.30
C ALA A 95 -2.76 -10.05 3.96
N ARG A 96 -2.65 -11.09 3.16
CA ARG A 96 -1.40 -11.68 2.69
C ARG A 96 -1.43 -11.84 1.18
N ILE A 97 -0.36 -11.42 0.52
CA ILE A 97 -0.12 -11.61 -0.90
C ILE A 97 1.06 -12.56 -1.11
N PRO A 98 0.94 -13.59 -1.97
CA PRO A 98 2.07 -14.42 -2.34
C PRO A 98 3.02 -13.66 -3.27
N LEU A 99 4.32 -13.82 -3.04
CA LEU A 99 5.38 -13.23 -3.85
C LEU A 99 5.85 -14.21 -4.91
N LYS A 100 6.18 -13.67 -6.09
CA LYS A 100 6.72 -14.41 -7.23
C LYS A 100 8.11 -13.90 -7.64
N MET A 101 8.35 -12.61 -7.47
CA MET A 101 9.62 -11.99 -7.82
C MET A 101 10.07 -10.96 -6.78
N VAL A 102 11.39 -10.85 -6.64
CA VAL A 102 12.03 -9.64 -6.12
C VAL A 102 12.62 -8.89 -7.30
N THR A 103 12.35 -7.60 -7.38
CA THR A 103 12.90 -6.72 -8.40
C THR A 103 13.91 -5.77 -7.77
N THR A 104 14.97 -5.42 -8.50
CA THR A 104 15.99 -4.47 -8.01
C THR A 104 16.24 -3.39 -9.03
N GLY A 105 16.65 -2.21 -8.55
CA GLY A 105 16.86 -1.05 -9.39
C GLY A 105 17.81 -0.04 -8.80
N VAL A 106 18.24 0.90 -9.65
CA VAL A 106 19.03 2.08 -9.27
C VAL A 106 18.39 3.30 -9.93
N GLY A 107 18.27 4.40 -9.18
CA GLY A 107 17.57 5.58 -9.67
C GLY A 107 16.07 5.31 -9.82
N GLU A 108 15.54 5.44 -11.04
CA GLU A 108 14.11 5.26 -11.34
C GLU A 108 13.82 3.99 -12.16
N LYS A 109 14.84 3.17 -12.45
CA LYS A 109 14.71 1.97 -13.29
C LYS A 109 14.87 0.70 -12.46
N MET A 110 13.85 -0.16 -12.50
CA MET A 110 13.87 -1.52 -11.95
C MET A 110 14.24 -2.50 -13.07
N THR A 111 15.45 -3.03 -13.04
CA THR A 111 16.00 -3.87 -14.13
C THR A 111 16.35 -5.28 -13.68
N GLY A 112 16.73 -5.45 -12.41
CA GLY A 112 17.00 -6.78 -11.85
C GLY A 112 15.71 -7.49 -11.49
N GLN A 113 15.66 -8.79 -11.76
CA GLN A 113 14.54 -9.66 -11.40
C GLN A 113 15.09 -10.99 -10.88
N VAL A 114 14.57 -11.43 -9.74
CA VAL A 114 14.93 -12.70 -9.12
C VAL A 114 13.64 -13.43 -8.77
N LYS A 115 13.48 -14.65 -9.26
CA LYS A 115 12.36 -15.52 -8.86
C LYS A 115 12.52 -15.91 -7.40
N VAL A 116 11.44 -15.79 -6.64
CA VAL A 116 11.42 -16.09 -5.21
C VAL A 116 10.12 -16.79 -4.84
N ALA A 117 10.15 -17.49 -3.71
CA ALA A 117 8.94 -17.84 -2.97
C ALA A 117 8.89 -17.00 -1.70
N GLY A 118 7.70 -16.54 -1.33
CA GLY A 118 7.54 -15.66 -0.18
C GLY A 118 6.16 -15.06 -0.10
N THR A 119 5.98 -14.14 0.84
CA THR A 119 4.71 -13.44 1.03
C THR A 119 4.96 -12.04 1.59
N CYS A 120 4.07 -11.10 1.28
CA CYS A 120 3.90 -9.90 2.09
C CYS A 120 2.60 -9.97 2.89
N THR A 121 2.62 -9.50 4.14
CA THR A 121 1.46 -9.32 4.99
C THR A 121 1.27 -7.83 5.25
N PHE A 122 0.04 -7.34 5.19
CA PHE A 122 -0.28 -5.93 5.35
C PHE A 122 -1.68 -5.73 5.91
N GLY A 123 -1.90 -4.66 6.65
CA GLY A 123 -3.23 -4.22 7.06
C GLY A 123 -3.87 -3.27 6.04
N ASN A 124 -5.04 -2.73 6.38
CA ASN A 124 -5.66 -1.64 5.61
C ASN A 124 -5.00 -0.29 5.94
N PRO A 125 -4.27 0.36 5.01
CA PRO A 125 -3.58 1.62 5.29
C PRO A 125 -4.53 2.84 5.30
N TYR A 126 -5.79 2.66 4.91
CA TYR A 126 -6.78 3.74 4.90
C TYR A 126 -7.53 3.90 6.23
N GLY A 127 -7.32 2.99 7.19
CA GLY A 127 -8.02 3.01 8.49
C GLY A 127 -7.56 4.09 9.48
N GLY A 128 -6.74 5.07 9.05
CA GLY A 128 -6.26 6.16 9.89
C GLY A 128 -5.28 5.76 11.00
N LYS A 129 -4.84 4.49 11.04
CA LYS A 129 -3.94 3.94 12.06
C LYS A 129 -2.65 3.42 11.42
N PRO A 130 -1.50 3.55 12.09
CA PRO A 130 -0.26 2.89 11.67
C PRO A 130 -0.47 1.38 11.50
N ILE A 131 -0.06 0.87 10.35
CA ILE A 131 0.00 -0.57 10.06
C ILE A 131 1.45 -0.98 9.79
N VAL A 132 1.70 -2.28 9.78
CA VAL A 132 2.98 -2.84 9.31
C VAL A 132 2.74 -3.56 7.99
N ILE A 133 3.58 -3.26 7.01
CA ILE A 133 3.73 -4.01 5.78
C ILE A 133 5.03 -4.80 5.91
N GLU A 134 4.92 -6.12 5.94
CA GLU A 134 6.06 -7.02 6.12
C GLU A 134 6.16 -8.02 4.99
N CYS A 135 7.30 -8.03 4.32
CA CYS A 135 7.61 -8.88 3.19
C CYS A 135 8.79 -9.78 3.53
N SER A 136 8.64 -11.08 3.29
CA SER A 136 9.72 -12.05 3.38
C SER A 136 9.71 -12.93 2.14
N ALA A 137 10.86 -13.06 1.50
CA ALA A 137 11.04 -13.83 0.29
C ALA A 137 12.40 -14.54 0.29
N LYS A 138 12.47 -15.65 -0.42
CA LYS A 138 13.70 -16.44 -0.56
C LYS A 138 13.84 -16.96 -1.99
N SER A 139 15.01 -16.77 -2.57
CA SER A 139 15.48 -17.48 -3.77
C SER A 139 16.33 -18.68 -3.35
N LYS A 140 16.95 -19.38 -4.30
CA LYS A 140 17.87 -20.49 -4.00
C LYS A 140 19.02 -20.05 -3.07
N ASP A 141 19.57 -18.86 -3.31
CA ASP A 141 20.84 -18.43 -2.71
C ASP A 141 20.69 -17.19 -1.81
N THR A 142 19.52 -16.54 -1.76
CA THR A 142 19.37 -15.26 -1.06
C THR A 142 17.99 -15.13 -0.42
N ALA A 143 17.97 -14.64 0.82
CA ALA A 143 16.76 -14.23 1.51
C ALA A 143 16.60 -12.70 1.44
N PHE A 144 15.35 -12.24 1.39
CA PHE A 144 14.98 -10.83 1.29
C PHE A 144 13.94 -10.55 2.37
N THR A 145 14.13 -9.48 3.13
CA THR A 145 13.17 -9.06 4.16
C THR A 145 12.99 -7.56 4.10
N GLY A 146 11.74 -7.12 4.07
CA GLY A 146 11.34 -5.72 4.14
C GLY A 146 10.24 -5.55 5.19
N SER A 147 10.36 -4.56 6.06
CA SER A 147 9.32 -4.18 7.00
C SER A 147 9.17 -2.67 7.03
N PHE A 148 7.95 -2.20 6.86
CA PHE A 148 7.61 -0.79 6.84
C PHE A 148 6.43 -0.52 7.76
N ARG A 149 6.59 0.41 8.70
CA ARG A 149 5.51 0.88 9.56
C ARG A 149 4.97 2.19 9.00
N THR A 150 3.70 2.21 8.60
CA THR A 150 3.08 3.43 8.06
C THR A 150 2.85 4.47 9.15
N SER A 151 2.69 5.73 8.76
CA SER A 151 2.38 6.85 9.67
C SER A 151 0.91 6.89 10.10
N GLY A 152 0.04 6.05 9.51
CA GLY A 152 -1.41 6.10 9.65
C GLY A 152 -2.10 7.12 8.73
N LYS A 153 -1.33 7.91 7.97
CA LYS A 153 -1.87 8.74 6.88
C LYS A 153 -2.24 7.86 5.69
N ALA A 154 -3.34 8.19 5.03
CA ALA A 154 -3.76 7.50 3.82
C ALA A 154 -2.67 7.55 2.73
N PRO A 155 -2.49 6.47 1.94
CA PRO A 155 -1.64 6.47 0.77
C PRO A 155 -1.96 7.64 -0.18
N LYS A 156 -0.92 8.27 -0.73
CA LYS A 156 -1.04 9.30 -1.77
C LYS A 156 -0.94 8.64 -3.13
N GLN A 157 -1.96 8.80 -3.98
CA GLN A 157 -1.87 8.41 -5.38
C GLN A 157 -1.00 9.40 -6.15
N LYS A 158 -0.25 8.90 -7.12
CA LYS A 158 0.55 9.68 -8.06
C LYS A 158 -0.06 9.64 -9.45
#